data_AF-A0A8D8MXU7-F1
#
_entry.id   AF-A0A8D8MXU7-F1
#
_cell.length_a   1.000
_cell.length_b   1.000
_cell.length_c   1.000
_cell.angle_alpha   90.00
_cell.angle_beta   90.00
_cell.angle_gamma   90.00
#
_symmetry.space_group_name_H-M   'P 1'
#
loop_
_entity.id
_entity.type
_entity.pdbx_description
1 polymer ?
#
loop_
_entity_poly.entity_id
_entity_poly.type
_entity_poly.pdbx_seq_one_letter_code
_entity_poly.pdbx_strand_id
1 'polypeptide(L)'
;FAEKYLPQLGYAKRVHLMNPMIPGLAGGKMSSSEEDSKIDLLDSAAKVKSKIKKAFCEPGNIEDNGLLKFVKHVVFPMFPAGEGFQIRRKPEFGGDKCFDKYEDLEAY
;
A
#
# COMPACT_ATOMS: atom_id res chain seq x y z
N PHE A 1 12.54 12.37 20.46
CA PHE A 1 12.48 12.43 21.94
C PHE A 1 13.44 11.42 22.57
N ALA A 2 13.21 10.11 22.38
CA ALA A 2 14.07 9.06 22.95
C ALA A 2 15.58 9.22 22.62
N GLU A 3 15.92 9.57 21.38
CA GLU A 3 17.30 9.80 20.96
C GLU A 3 18.05 10.86 21.80
N LYS A 4 17.34 11.93 22.22
CA LYS A 4 17.93 13.05 22.96
C LYS A 4 18.09 12.73 24.45
N TYR A 5 17.10 12.05 25.06
CA TYR A 5 17.01 11.90 26.51
C TYR A 5 17.57 10.57 27.04
N LEU A 6 17.53 9.49 26.26
CA LEU A 6 18.06 8.19 26.71
C LEU A 6 19.57 8.24 27.06
N PRO A 7 20.43 8.92 26.28
CA PRO A 7 21.85 9.07 26.65
C PRO A 7 22.06 9.87 27.94
N GLN A 8 21.21 10.87 28.21
CA GLN A 8 21.29 11.69 29.42
C GLN A 8 20.93 10.90 30.68
N LEU A 9 20.17 9.81 30.52
CA LEU A 9 19.77 8.89 31.58
C LEU A 9 20.74 7.69 31.72
N GLY A 10 21.86 7.67 30.99
CA GLY A 10 22.85 6.58 31.02
C GLY A 10 22.54 5.39 30.11
N TYR A 11 21.48 5.47 29.29
CA TYR A 11 21.17 4.42 28.32
C TYR A 11 21.91 4.62 26.99
N ALA A 12 22.22 3.51 26.31
CA ALA A 12 22.79 3.56 24.97
C ALA A 12 21.82 4.19 23.94
N LYS A 13 22.38 4.95 23.00
CA LYS A 13 21.64 5.48 21.85
C LYS A 13 21.10 4.32 21.01
N ARG A 14 19.83 4.42 20.60
CA ARG A 14 19.14 3.39 19.81
C ARG A 14 18.96 3.85 18.36
N VAL A 15 18.96 2.88 17.44
CA VAL A 15 18.63 3.12 16.04
C VAL A 15 17.11 3.21 15.90
N HIS A 16 16.65 4.16 15.09
CA HIS A 16 15.23 4.35 14.78
C HIS A 16 15.05 4.07 13.29
N LEU A 17 14.37 2.97 12.96
CA LEU A 17 13.98 2.64 11.60
C LEU A 17 12.49 2.90 11.47
N MET A 18 12.11 3.86 10.63
CA MET A 18 10.72 4.27 10.43
C MET A 18 10.28 3.88 9.02
N ASN A 19 9.15 3.18 8.94
CA ASN A 19 8.55 2.83 7.67
C ASN A 19 7.68 3.99 7.16
N PRO A 20 7.53 4.16 5.83
CA PRO A 20 6.57 5.11 5.29
C PRO A 20 5.15 4.74 5.73
N MET A 21 4.34 5.76 5.99
CA MET A 21 2.94 5.58 6.32
C MET A 21 2.15 5.29 5.06
N ILE A 22 1.43 4.15 5.04
CA ILE A 22 0.55 3.81 3.94
C ILE A 22 -0.81 4.52 4.16
N PRO A 23 -1.31 5.27 3.17
CA PRO A 23 -2.60 5.94 3.27
C PRO A 23 -3.76 4.93 3.36
N GLY A 24 -4.90 5.40 3.85
CA GLY A 24 -6.14 4.62 3.89
C GLY A 24 -6.69 4.35 2.49
N LEU A 25 -7.54 3.33 2.37
CA LEU A 25 -8.20 2.98 1.10
C LEU A 25 -9.13 4.08 0.58
N ALA A 26 -9.70 4.91 1.45
CA ALA A 26 -10.59 6.01 1.10
C ALA A 26 -9.86 7.35 0.89
N GLY A 27 -8.52 7.34 0.86
CA GLY A 27 -7.70 8.55 0.93
C GLY A 27 -7.40 8.97 2.38
N GLY A 28 -6.35 9.77 2.56
CA GLY A 28 -5.94 10.25 3.88
C GLY A 28 -5.40 9.16 4.82
N LYS A 29 -5.66 9.31 6.12
CA LYS A 29 -5.07 8.47 7.16
C LYS A 29 -5.87 7.17 7.36
N MET A 30 -5.19 6.03 7.33
CA MET A 30 -5.77 4.75 7.74
C MET A 30 -6.18 4.81 9.22
N SER A 31 -7.45 4.49 9.53
CA SER A 31 -8.01 4.63 10.87
C SER A 31 -8.74 3.36 11.31
N SER A 32 -8.49 2.90 12.54
CA SER A 32 -9.27 1.80 13.13
C SER A 32 -10.73 2.15 13.37
N SER A 33 -11.06 3.45 13.42
CA SER A 33 -12.44 3.93 13.60
C SER A 33 -13.24 3.93 12.31
N GLU A 34 -12.58 3.88 11.14
CA GLU A 34 -13.24 3.82 9.84
C GLU A 34 -12.98 2.47 9.19
N GLU A 35 -13.95 1.56 9.26
CA GLU A 35 -13.79 0.18 8.78
C GLU A 35 -13.42 0.10 7.29
N ASP A 36 -13.97 1.00 6.46
CA ASP A 36 -13.70 1.03 5.03
C ASP A 36 -12.32 1.64 4.69
N SER A 37 -11.64 2.28 5.65
CA SER A 37 -10.33 2.91 5.43
C SER A 37 -9.15 1.93 5.46
N LYS A 38 -9.34 0.71 5.98
CA LYS A 38 -8.27 -0.28 6.21
C LYS A 38 -8.64 -1.68 5.75
N ILE A 39 -7.63 -2.49 5.41
CA ILE A 39 -7.76 -3.94 5.25
C ILE A 39 -7.26 -4.57 6.55
N ASP A 40 -8.12 -5.32 7.23
CA ASP A 40 -7.78 -6.00 8.47
C ASP A 40 -7.24 -7.41 8.19
N LEU A 41 -6.40 -7.94 9.08
CA LEU A 41 -5.81 -9.28 8.92
C LEU A 41 -6.86 -10.38 8.97
N LEU A 42 -7.98 -10.12 9.66
CA LEU A 42 -9.10 -11.05 9.81
C LEU A 42 -10.25 -10.76 8.81
N ASP A 43 -10.05 -9.84 7.85
CA ASP A 43 -11.06 -9.61 6.83
C ASP A 43 -11.22 -10.84 5.93
N SER A 44 -12.46 -11.26 5.72
CA SER A 44 -12.78 -12.29 4.75
C SER A 44 -12.53 -11.78 3.33
N ALA A 45 -12.27 -12.70 2.39
CA ALA A 45 -12.09 -12.34 0.97
C ALA A 45 -13.23 -11.48 0.41
N ALA A 46 -14.47 -11.72 0.86
CA ALA A 46 -15.63 -10.92 0.47
C ALA A 46 -15.55 -9.47 0.99
N LYS A 47 -15.11 -9.27 2.24
CA LYS A 47 -14.90 -7.94 2.81
C LYS A 47 -13.77 -7.20 2.10
N VAL A 48 -12.63 -7.86 1.87
CA VAL A 48 -11.50 -7.28 1.13
C VAL A 48 -11.96 -6.80 -0.25
N LYS A 49 -12.69 -7.63 -1.00
CA LYS A 49 -13.22 -7.26 -2.32
C LYS A 49 -14.18 -6.06 -2.25
N SER A 50 -15.04 -6.01 -1.24
CA SER A 50 -15.96 -4.89 -1.03
C SER A 50 -15.21 -3.58 -0.76
N LYS A 51 -14.20 -3.61 0.12
CA LYS A 51 -13.38 -2.45 0.48
C LYS A 51 -12.56 -1.93 -0.70
N ILE A 52 -11.92 -2.82 -1.46
CA ILE A 52 -11.18 -2.45 -2.67
C ILE A 52 -12.12 -1.77 -3.69
N LYS A 53 -13.35 -2.27 -3.84
CA LYS A 53 -14.33 -1.67 -4.76
C LYS A 53 -14.77 -0.25 -4.35
N LYS A 54 -14.76 0.05 -3.05
CA LYS A 54 -15.09 1.37 -2.50
C LYS A 54 -13.88 2.31 -2.40
N ALA A 55 -12.66 1.78 -2.56
CA ALA A 55 -11.45 2.55 -2.38
C ALA A 55 -11.37 3.70 -3.39
N PHE A 56 -10.78 4.80 -2.96
CA PHE A 56 -10.53 5.95 -3.81
C PHE A 56 -9.41 5.61 -4.80
N CYS A 57 -9.75 5.66 -6.10
CA CYS A 57 -8.85 5.34 -7.20
C CYS A 57 -9.26 6.13 -8.44
N GLU A 58 -8.95 7.43 -8.42
CA GLU A 58 -9.22 8.32 -9.54
C GLU A 58 -8.21 8.09 -10.68
N PRO A 59 -8.65 8.04 -11.96
CA PRO A 59 -7.74 7.88 -13.09
C PRO A 59 -6.68 8.99 -13.15
N GLY A 60 -5.41 8.61 -13.26
CA GLY A 60 -4.28 9.54 -13.32
C GLY A 60 -3.83 10.10 -11.97
N ASN A 61 -4.55 9.83 -10.88
CA ASN A 61 -4.14 10.25 -9.55
C ASN A 61 -3.16 9.24 -8.94
N ILE A 62 -1.88 9.65 -8.82
CA ILE A 62 -0.79 8.89 -8.22
C ILE A 62 -0.45 9.33 -6.78
N GLU A 63 -0.86 10.55 -6.41
CA GLU A 63 -0.48 11.17 -5.14
C GLU A 63 -1.36 10.65 -4.00
N ASP A 64 -2.68 10.72 -4.17
CA ASP A 64 -3.68 10.37 -3.15
C ASP A 64 -4.32 8.99 -3.37
N ASN A 65 -3.57 8.06 -3.97
CA ASN A 65 -4.08 6.74 -4.33
C ASN A 65 -3.64 5.66 -3.33
N GLY A 66 -4.54 5.34 -2.40
CA GLY A 66 -4.35 4.31 -1.39
C GLY A 66 -4.00 2.94 -1.96
N LEU A 67 -4.63 2.57 -3.08
CA LEU A 67 -4.39 1.30 -3.75
C LEU A 67 -3.01 1.24 -4.37
N LEU A 68 -2.56 2.28 -5.08
CA LEU A 68 -1.23 2.33 -5.67
C LEU A 68 -0.12 2.26 -4.60
N LYS A 69 -0.27 2.97 -3.48
CA LYS A 69 0.70 2.89 -2.37
C LYS A 69 0.69 1.52 -1.70
N PHE A 70 -0.48 0.89 -1.55
CA PHE A 70 -0.59 -0.46 -1.01
C PHE A 70 0.09 -1.48 -1.95
N VAL A 71 -0.12 -1.34 -3.25
CA VAL A 71 0.54 -2.19 -4.26
C VAL A 71 2.06 -2.04 -4.17
N LYS A 72 2.58 -0.81 -4.10
CA LYS A 72 4.02 -0.52 -3.95
C LYS A 72 4.66 -1.16 -2.72
N HIS A 73 4.04 -1.00 -1.56
CA HIS A 73 4.66 -1.32 -0.28
C HIS A 73 4.32 -2.70 0.27
N VAL A 74 3.24 -3.32 -0.22
CA VAL A 74 2.76 -4.62 0.27
C VAL A 74 2.78 -5.68 -0.83
N VAL A 75 2.16 -5.39 -1.98
CA VAL A 75 1.97 -6.40 -3.02
C VAL A 75 3.26 -6.70 -3.78
N PHE A 76 3.97 -5.68 -4.26
CA PHE A 76 5.23 -5.86 -5.00
C PHE A 76 6.30 -6.60 -4.19
N PRO A 77 6.55 -6.26 -2.91
CA PRO A 77 7.54 -6.98 -2.09
C PRO A 77 7.18 -8.44 -1.78
N MET A 78 5.92 -8.85 -1.97
CA MET A 78 5.50 -10.24 -1.77
C MET A 78 5.82 -11.14 -2.96
N PHE A 79 6.05 -10.59 -4.15
CA PHE A 79 6.37 -11.40 -5.32
C PHE A 79 7.85 -11.81 -5.31
N PRO A 80 8.14 -13.08 -5.65
CA PRO A 80 9.50 -13.52 -5.95
C PRO A 80 10.13 -12.70 -7.08
N ALA A 81 11.46 -12.62 -7.09
CA ALA A 81 12.17 -12.01 -8.21
C ALA A 81 11.83 -12.72 -9.52
N GLY A 82 11.24 -11.99 -10.47
CA GLY A 82 10.80 -12.52 -11.77
C GLY A 82 9.31 -12.86 -11.85
N GLU A 83 8.55 -12.79 -10.75
CA GLU A 83 7.08 -12.78 -10.80
C GLU A 83 6.59 -11.33 -10.76
N GLY A 84 5.95 -10.91 -11.86
CA GLY A 84 5.37 -9.57 -11.99
C GLY A 84 3.90 -9.50 -11.54
N PHE A 85 3.45 -8.28 -11.29
CA PHE A 85 2.05 -7.99 -11.00
C PHE A 85 1.19 -8.13 -12.27
N GLN A 86 0.36 -9.17 -12.31
CA GLN A 86 -0.51 -9.47 -13.46
C GLN A 86 -1.88 -8.80 -13.32
N ILE A 87 -2.22 -7.94 -14.28
CA ILE A 87 -3.54 -7.32 -14.42
C ILE A 87 -4.28 -8.02 -15.56
N ARG A 88 -5.32 -8.78 -15.19
CA ARG A 88 -6.20 -9.46 -16.16
C ARG A 88 -7.38 -8.57 -16.52
N ARG A 89 -7.54 -8.25 -17.80
CA ARG A 89 -8.61 -7.36 -18.29
C ARG A 89 -9.03 -7.76 -19.69
N LYS A 90 -10.28 -7.43 -20.04
CA LYS A 90 -10.84 -7.79 -21.36
C LYS A 90 -10.00 -7.18 -22.49
N PRO A 91 -9.99 -7.79 -23.69
CA PRO A 91 -9.26 -7.28 -24.85
C PRO A 91 -9.63 -5.82 -25.20
N GLU A 92 -10.90 -5.46 -25.03
CA GLU A 92 -11.44 -4.10 -25.24
C GLU A 92 -10.77 -3.03 -24.35
N PHE A 93 -10.20 -3.41 -23.21
CA PHE A 93 -9.52 -2.52 -22.27
C PHE A 93 -7.99 -2.67 -22.31
N GLY A 94 -7.45 -3.23 -23.39
CA GLY A 94 -6.00 -3.37 -23.60
C GLY A 94 -5.41 -4.71 -23.14
N GLY A 95 -6.23 -5.72 -22.89
CA GLY A 95 -5.82 -7.11 -22.65
C GLY A 95 -4.98 -7.35 -21.40
N ASP A 96 -4.67 -8.62 -21.11
CA ASP A 96 -3.87 -8.99 -19.95
C ASP A 96 -2.46 -8.37 -20.02
N LYS A 97 -1.97 -7.85 -18.89
CA LYS A 97 -0.68 -7.17 -18.80
C LYS A 97 0.08 -7.57 -17.54
N CYS A 98 1.40 -7.65 -17.64
CA CYS A 98 2.30 -7.96 -16.52
C CYS A 98 3.24 -6.79 -16.27
N PHE A 99 3.45 -6.44 -15.00
CA PHE A 99 4.37 -5.39 -14.57
C PHE A 99 5.41 -5.99 -13.62
N ASP A 100 6.66 -6.03 -14.05
CA ASP A 100 7.75 -6.60 -13.24
C ASP A 100 8.25 -5.62 -12.17
N LYS A 101 8.11 -4.32 -12.45
CA LYS A 101 8.50 -3.23 -11.54
C LYS A 101 7.31 -2.33 -11.26
N TYR A 102 7.31 -1.74 -10.07
CA TYR A 102 6.25 -0.80 -9.67
C TYR A 102 6.27 0.47 -10.52
N GLU A 103 7.46 0.94 -10.91
CA GLU A 103 7.64 2.13 -11.73
C GLU A 103 6.95 2.00 -13.09
N ASP A 104 6.96 0.79 -13.67
CA ASP A 104 6.29 0.51 -14.94
C ASP A 104 4.76 0.55 -14.80
N LEU A 105 4.23 0.24 -13.61
CA LEU A 105 2.81 0.35 -13.29
C LEU A 105 2.40 1.81 -13.03
N GLU A 106 3.23 2.57 -12.31
CA GLU A 106 2.95 3.96 -11.95
C GLU A 106 2.97 4.90 -13.18
N ALA A 107 3.78 4.58 -14.19
CA ALA A 107 3.90 5.36 -15.42
C ALA A 107 2.90 4.97 -16.53
N TYR A 108 2.11 3.91 -16.35
CA TYR A 108 1.22 3.36 -17.37
C TYR A 108 -0.15 4.05 -17.42
#